data_AF-A0A3M1TAE5-F1
#
_entry.id   AF-A0A3M1TAE5-F1
#
_cell.length_a   1.000
_cell.length_b   1.000
_cell.length_c   1.000
_cell.angle_alpha   90.00
_cell.angle_beta   90.00
_cell.angle_gamma   90.00
#
_symmetry.space_group_name_H-M   'P 1'
#
loop_
_entity.id
_entity.type
_entity.pdbx_description
1 polymer ?
#
loop_
_entity_poly.entity_id
_entity_poly.type
_entity_poly.pdbx_seq_one_letter_code
_entity_poly.pdbx_strand_id
1 'polypeptide(L)'
;MVRTLSRYGILGVNAMVVARDYETLVRTAAECGADLVVSGAGLPLNLPEYTADYPDVALVPIISTTRAAKVICQKWERRYGRLPDAFVVENPNTAGGHLGAKSEELGDPALNADRVLSQLLDYLRDDVGVEIPVIAAGGIWDRADIDRALALG
;
A
#
# COMPACT_ATOMS: atom_id res chain seq x y z
N MET A 1 -2.41 -23.55 10.84
CA MET A 1 -1.14 -23.61 11.59
C MET A 1 -0.70 -22.25 12.13
N VAL A 2 -0.74 -21.15 11.36
CA VAL A 2 -0.37 -19.79 11.85
C VAL A 2 -1.45 -19.16 12.76
N ARG A 3 -2.74 -19.26 12.41
CA ARG A 3 -3.85 -18.75 13.24
C ARG A 3 -3.91 -19.36 14.65
N THR A 4 -3.42 -20.58 14.81
CA THR A 4 -3.31 -21.23 16.12
C THR A 4 -2.28 -20.57 17.03
N LEU A 5 -1.22 -19.99 16.45
CA LEU A 5 -0.17 -19.25 17.16
C LEU A 5 -0.59 -17.79 17.42
N SER A 6 -1.42 -17.20 16.56
CA SER A 6 -1.98 -15.86 16.70
C SER A 6 -3.50 -15.90 16.78
N ARG A 7 -4.03 -16.42 17.89
CA ARG A 7 -5.49 -16.65 18.06
C ARG A 7 -6.32 -15.37 18.02
N TYR A 8 -5.75 -14.26 18.49
CA TYR A 8 -6.44 -12.97 18.63
C TYR A 8 -5.71 -11.83 17.91
N GLY A 9 -4.58 -12.13 17.25
CA GLY A 9 -3.79 -11.13 16.54
C GLY A 9 -4.13 -11.07 15.06
N ILE A 10 -3.71 -9.99 14.42
CA ILE A 10 -3.84 -9.78 12.97
C ILE A 10 -2.78 -10.58 12.22
N LEU A 11 -3.18 -11.23 11.12
CA LEU A 11 -2.30 -11.90 10.17
C LEU A 11 -2.32 -11.16 8.84
N GLY A 12 -1.19 -10.54 8.51
CA GLY A 12 -0.98 -9.93 7.21
C GLY A 12 -0.11 -10.80 6.30
N VAL A 13 -0.33 -10.72 4.99
CA VAL A 13 0.59 -11.24 3.98
C VAL A 13 1.11 -10.09 3.12
N ASN A 14 2.37 -10.17 2.71
CA ASN A 14 2.93 -9.29 1.67
C ASN A 14 3.11 -10.10 0.38
N ALA A 15 2.52 -9.62 -0.72
CA ALA A 15 2.59 -10.27 -2.01
C ALA A 15 3.08 -9.29 -3.09
N MET A 16 4.11 -9.71 -3.83
CA MET A 16 4.62 -8.91 -4.95
C MET A 16 3.75 -9.11 -6.19
N VAL A 17 3.27 -8.02 -6.77
CA VAL A 17 2.41 -8.05 -7.98
C VAL A 17 3.12 -8.71 -9.16
N VAL A 18 4.45 -8.59 -9.25
CA VAL A 18 5.29 -9.21 -10.29
C VAL A 18 5.49 -10.71 -10.14
N ALA A 19 5.07 -11.32 -9.02
CA ALA A 19 5.15 -12.76 -8.85
C ALA A 19 4.29 -13.47 -9.90
N ARG A 20 4.82 -14.55 -10.50
CA ARG A 20 4.11 -15.33 -11.53
C ARG A 20 2.72 -15.80 -11.08
N ASP A 21 2.62 -16.20 -9.81
CA ASP A 21 1.42 -16.77 -9.21
C ASP A 21 0.72 -15.78 -8.27
N TYR A 22 0.88 -14.46 -8.48
CA TYR A 22 0.33 -13.42 -7.59
C TYR A 22 -1.16 -13.62 -7.27
N GLU A 23 -2.00 -13.89 -8.28
CA GLU A 23 -3.42 -14.16 -8.08
C GLU A 23 -3.65 -15.38 -7.17
N THR A 24 -3.02 -16.51 -7.48
CA THR A 24 -3.16 -17.75 -6.71
C THR A 24 -2.74 -17.54 -5.27
N LEU A 25 -1.61 -16.87 -5.03
CA LEU A 25 -1.09 -16.58 -3.69
C LEU A 25 -2.04 -15.70 -2.88
N VAL A 26 -2.58 -14.63 -3.49
CA VAL A 26 -3.53 -13.73 -2.83
C VAL A 26 -4.84 -14.43 -2.50
N ARG A 27 -5.41 -15.18 -3.45
CA ARG A 27 -6.66 -15.95 -3.23
C ARG A 27 -6.48 -16.95 -2.11
N THR A 28 -5.38 -17.69 -2.13
CA THR A 28 -5.06 -18.70 -1.11
C THR A 28 -4.87 -18.05 0.27
N ALA A 29 -4.21 -16.90 0.35
CA ALA A 29 -4.04 -16.17 1.59
C ALA A 29 -5.39 -15.71 2.19
N ALA A 30 -6.28 -15.16 1.35
CA ALA A 30 -7.62 -14.75 1.78
C ALA A 30 -8.45 -15.95 2.24
N GLU A 31 -8.44 -17.06 1.50
CA GLU A 31 -9.11 -18.32 1.87
C GLU A 31 -8.58 -18.91 3.18
N CYS A 32 -7.28 -18.79 3.43
CA CYS A 32 -6.66 -19.24 4.68
C CYS A 32 -6.93 -18.29 5.86
N GLY A 33 -7.70 -17.22 5.65
CA GLY A 33 -8.11 -16.27 6.68
C GLY A 33 -7.00 -15.27 7.03
N ALA A 34 -6.27 -14.74 6.05
CA ALA A 34 -5.47 -13.53 6.25
C ALA A 34 -6.41 -12.34 6.52
N ASP A 35 -6.02 -11.45 7.43
CA ASP A 35 -6.79 -10.24 7.77
C ASP A 35 -6.40 -9.06 6.88
N LEU A 36 -5.21 -9.12 6.27
CA LEU A 36 -4.59 -8.03 5.53
C LEU A 36 -3.74 -8.59 4.38
N VAL A 37 -3.86 -7.98 3.19
CA VAL A 37 -2.96 -8.18 2.06
C VAL A 37 -2.26 -6.86 1.73
N VAL A 38 -0.96 -6.82 1.97
CA VAL A 38 -0.07 -5.77 1.47
C VAL A 38 0.42 -6.15 0.08
N SER A 39 0.32 -5.26 -0.90
CA SER A 39 0.76 -5.53 -2.28
C SER A 39 1.68 -4.45 -2.82
N GLY A 40 2.91 -4.83 -3.14
CA GLY A 40 3.93 -3.95 -3.72
C GLY A 40 4.55 -4.49 -5.01
N ALA A 41 5.64 -3.87 -5.44
CA ALA A 41 6.36 -4.21 -6.67
C ALA A 41 5.47 -4.23 -7.93
N GLY A 42 4.55 -3.27 -8.05
CA GLY A 42 3.61 -3.12 -9.16
C GLY A 42 2.28 -2.56 -8.70
N LEU A 43 1.38 -2.20 -9.63
CA LEU A 43 0.04 -1.70 -9.29
C LEU A 43 -0.93 -2.88 -9.10
N PRO A 44 -1.51 -3.09 -7.91
CA PRO A 44 -2.41 -4.21 -7.63
C PRO A 44 -3.84 -3.96 -8.16
N LEU A 45 -3.97 -3.66 -9.44
CA LEU A 45 -5.23 -3.17 -10.03
C LEU A 45 -6.40 -4.19 -10.02
N ASN A 46 -6.09 -5.47 -9.83
CA ASN A 46 -7.06 -6.56 -9.79
C ASN A 46 -7.17 -7.20 -8.39
N LEU A 47 -6.47 -6.67 -7.38
CA LEU A 47 -6.49 -7.22 -6.04
C LEU A 47 -7.90 -7.35 -5.42
N PRO A 48 -8.84 -6.39 -5.60
CA PRO A 48 -10.21 -6.56 -5.11
C PRO A 48 -10.96 -7.73 -5.79
N GLU A 49 -10.63 -8.04 -7.04
CA GLU A 49 -11.22 -9.19 -7.76
C GLU A 49 -10.75 -10.53 -7.17
N TYR A 50 -9.51 -10.58 -6.69
CA TYR A 50 -8.93 -11.78 -6.09
C TYR A 50 -9.43 -12.05 -4.67
N THR A 51 -9.98 -11.03 -4.01
CA THR A 51 -10.44 -11.06 -2.62
C THR A 51 -11.94 -10.79 -2.48
N ALA A 52 -12.70 -10.85 -3.59
CA ALA A 52 -14.11 -10.49 -3.63
C ALA A 52 -14.99 -11.32 -2.67
N ASP A 53 -14.68 -12.60 -2.50
CA ASP A 53 -15.38 -13.51 -1.57
C ASP A 53 -14.98 -13.29 -0.10
N TYR A 54 -13.99 -12.43 0.16
CA TYR A 54 -13.42 -12.15 1.48
C TYR A 54 -13.37 -10.62 1.71
N PRO A 55 -14.53 -9.94 1.78
CA PRO A 55 -14.59 -8.48 1.82
C PRO A 55 -13.92 -7.87 3.07
N ASP A 56 -13.85 -8.61 4.17
CA ASP A 56 -13.25 -8.16 5.43
C ASP A 56 -11.70 -8.16 5.41
N VAL A 57 -11.08 -8.70 4.36
CA VAL A 57 -9.62 -8.66 4.20
C VAL A 57 -9.20 -7.25 3.79
N ALA A 58 -8.40 -6.58 4.62
CA ALA A 58 -7.89 -5.25 4.31
C ALA A 58 -6.90 -5.30 3.14
N LEU A 59 -7.06 -4.43 2.16
CA LEU A 59 -6.22 -4.35 0.98
C LEU A 59 -5.37 -3.09 1.02
N VAL A 60 -4.05 -3.27 1.12
CA VAL A 60 -3.09 -2.20 1.39
C VAL A 60 -2.02 -2.15 0.29
N PRO A 61 -2.20 -1.34 -0.75
CA PRO A 61 -1.19 -1.13 -1.77
C PRO A 61 0.04 -0.39 -1.22
N ILE A 62 1.23 -0.82 -1.63
CA ILE A 62 2.47 -0.05 -1.50
C ILE A 62 2.64 0.83 -2.74
N ILE A 63 2.89 2.11 -2.53
CA ILE A 63 3.08 3.09 -3.60
C ILE A 63 4.29 3.99 -3.33
N SER A 64 4.85 4.55 -4.39
CA SER A 64 5.92 5.55 -4.32
C SER A 64 5.49 6.95 -4.80
N THR A 65 4.28 7.08 -5.36
CA THR A 65 3.79 8.35 -5.91
C THR A 65 2.28 8.52 -5.70
N THR A 66 1.83 9.77 -5.55
CA THR A 66 0.39 10.11 -5.50
C THR A 66 -0.33 9.72 -6.80
N ARG A 67 0.36 9.75 -7.95
CA ARG A 67 -0.21 9.31 -9.23
C ARG A 67 -0.63 7.84 -9.19
N ALA A 68 0.19 6.97 -8.58
CA ALA A 68 -0.15 5.57 -8.42
C ALA A 68 -1.42 5.40 -7.56
N ALA A 69 -1.52 6.13 -6.44
CA ALA A 69 -2.73 6.15 -5.60
C ALA A 69 -3.98 6.51 -6.41
N LYS A 70 -3.92 7.62 -7.18
CA LYS A 70 -5.03 8.08 -8.03
C LYS A 70 -5.52 6.98 -8.99
N VAL A 71 -4.59 6.30 -9.67
CA VAL A 71 -4.92 5.21 -10.60
C VAL A 71 -5.59 4.03 -9.87
N ILE A 72 -5.09 3.66 -8.69
CA ILE A 72 -5.66 2.57 -7.89
C ILE A 72 -7.07 2.94 -7.44
N CYS A 73 -7.26 4.08 -6.77
CA CYS A 73 -8.57 4.51 -6.28
C CYS A 73 -9.60 4.58 -7.41
N GLN A 74 -9.29 5.28 -8.51
CA GLN A 74 -10.20 5.43 -9.64
C GLN A 74 -10.59 4.09 -10.27
N LYS A 75 -9.63 3.17 -10.45
CA LYS A 75 -9.93 1.87 -11.06
C LYS A 75 -10.73 0.99 -10.10
N TRP A 76 -10.37 0.96 -8.83
CA TRP A 76 -11.02 0.10 -7.86
C TRP A 76 -12.45 0.56 -7.56
N GLU A 77 -12.65 1.86 -7.39
CA GLU A 77 -13.98 2.44 -7.20
C GLU A 77 -14.86 2.15 -8.42
N ARG A 78 -14.36 2.42 -9.63
CA ARG A 78 -15.13 2.22 -10.87
C ARG A 78 -15.48 0.76 -11.14
N ARG A 79 -14.56 -0.18 -10.89
CA ARG A 79 -14.72 -1.60 -11.28
C ARG A 79 -15.34 -2.45 -10.17
N TYR A 80 -15.08 -2.11 -8.91
CA TYR A 80 -15.45 -2.95 -7.77
C TYR A 80 -16.24 -2.21 -6.69
N GLY A 81 -16.42 -0.88 -6.80
CA GLY A 81 -17.06 -0.10 -5.74
C GLY A 81 -16.28 -0.12 -4.42
N ARG A 82 -14.96 -0.31 -4.49
CA ARG A 82 -14.08 -0.46 -3.32
C ARG A 82 -12.92 0.51 -3.41
N LEU A 83 -12.49 1.04 -2.27
CA LEU A 83 -11.27 1.83 -2.13
C LEU A 83 -10.23 1.04 -1.32
N PRO A 84 -8.94 1.40 -1.41
CA PRO A 84 -7.91 0.83 -0.54
C PRO A 84 -8.19 1.09 0.94
N ASP A 85 -7.89 0.11 1.78
CA ASP A 85 -8.10 0.20 3.23
C ASP A 85 -6.98 0.99 3.93
N ALA A 86 -5.81 1.07 3.30
CA ALA A 86 -4.70 1.96 3.65
C ALA A 86 -3.73 2.05 2.48
N PHE A 87 -2.80 3.00 2.53
CA PHE A 87 -1.62 3.03 1.67
C PHE A 87 -0.35 2.93 2.50
N VAL A 88 0.62 2.16 2.02
CA VAL A 88 2.01 2.28 2.48
C VAL A 88 2.76 3.11 1.44
N VAL A 89 3.37 4.20 1.88
CA VAL A 89 4.20 5.06 1.02
C VAL A 89 5.65 4.71 1.26
N GLU A 90 6.28 4.08 0.28
CA GLU A 90 7.72 3.77 0.31
C GLU A 90 8.47 4.68 -0.65
N ASN A 91 9.44 5.42 -0.12
CA ASN A 91 10.28 6.27 -0.94
C ASN A 91 11.44 5.47 -1.57
N PRO A 92 11.56 5.43 -2.90
CA PRO A 92 12.67 4.75 -3.57
C PRO A 92 14.06 5.34 -3.28
N ASN A 93 14.16 6.58 -2.77
CA ASN A 93 15.44 7.19 -2.43
C ASN A 93 16.02 6.70 -1.08
N THR A 94 15.16 6.18 -0.20
CA THR A 94 15.53 5.87 1.19
C THR A 94 15.14 4.46 1.63
N ALA A 95 14.26 3.78 0.88
CA ALA A 95 13.94 2.39 1.10
C ALA A 95 15.10 1.47 0.73
N GLY A 96 15.17 0.31 1.38
CA GLY A 96 16.05 -0.80 0.96
C GLY A 96 15.34 -1.74 -0.01
N GLY A 97 16.09 -2.61 -0.69
CA GLY A 97 15.51 -3.66 -1.55
C GLY A 97 15.17 -3.19 -2.97
N HIS A 98 14.08 -3.71 -3.56
CA HIS A 98 13.67 -3.32 -4.91
C HIS A 98 12.99 -1.94 -4.89
N LEU A 99 13.70 -0.95 -5.42
CA LEU A 99 13.21 0.41 -5.51
C LEU A 99 12.33 0.50 -6.75
N GLY A 100 11.05 0.84 -6.57
CA GLY A 100 10.07 0.99 -7.66
C GLY A 100 10.35 2.18 -8.60
N ALA A 101 11.58 2.68 -8.62
CA ALA A 101 12.09 3.74 -9.48
C ALA A 101 13.36 3.23 -10.17
N LYS A 102 13.57 3.66 -11.41
CA LYS A 102 14.81 3.38 -12.11
C LYS A 102 15.96 4.16 -11.48
N SER A 103 17.19 3.69 -11.67
CA SER A 103 18.39 4.34 -11.14
C SER A 103 18.49 5.82 -11.54
N GLU A 104 17.95 6.19 -12.71
CA GLU A 104 17.97 7.57 -13.22
C GLU A 104 16.92 8.48 -12.56
N GLU A 105 15.92 7.90 -11.90
CA GLU A 105 14.87 8.62 -11.17
C GLU A 105 15.26 8.85 -9.70
N LEU A 106 16.31 8.17 -9.22
CA LEU A 106 16.84 8.38 -7.88
C LEU A 106 17.39 9.81 -7.73
N GLY A 107 16.96 10.50 -6.68
CA GLY A 107 17.27 11.90 -6.44
C GLY A 107 16.28 12.89 -7.08
N ASP A 108 15.26 12.43 -7.81
CA ASP A 108 14.19 13.31 -8.31
C ASP A 108 13.41 13.93 -7.14
N PRO A 109 13.31 15.28 -7.04
CA PRO A 109 12.50 15.96 -6.04
C PRO A 109 11.00 15.59 -6.08
N ALA A 110 10.51 15.03 -7.18
CA ALA A 110 9.16 14.48 -7.28
C ALA A 110 8.97 13.20 -6.44
N LEU A 111 10.06 12.49 -6.11
CA LEU A 111 10.08 11.32 -5.26
C LEU A 111 10.50 11.66 -3.82
N ASN A 112 10.43 12.92 -3.41
CA ASN A 112 10.61 13.29 -2.01
C ASN A 112 9.45 12.76 -1.15
N ALA A 113 9.75 12.09 -0.03
CA ALA A 113 8.76 11.39 0.79
C ALA A 113 7.70 12.37 1.33
N ASP A 114 8.13 13.46 1.96
CA ASP A 114 7.26 14.44 2.58
C ASP A 114 6.33 15.09 1.56
N ARG A 115 6.84 15.34 0.34
CA ARG A 115 6.04 15.85 -0.77
C ARG A 115 4.98 14.84 -1.21
N VAL A 116 5.35 13.57 -1.40
CA VAL A 116 4.41 12.51 -1.82
C VAL A 116 3.34 12.30 -0.75
N LEU A 117 3.73 12.27 0.53
CA LEU A 117 2.82 12.17 1.66
C LEU A 117 1.83 13.32 1.68
N SER A 118 2.32 14.57 1.64
CA SER A 118 1.45 15.77 1.64
C SER A 118 0.47 15.76 0.46
N GLN A 119 0.96 15.48 -0.75
CA GLN A 119 0.12 15.42 -1.95
C GLN A 119 -0.89 14.28 -1.92
N LEU A 120 -0.53 13.14 -1.31
CA LEU A 120 -1.44 12.02 -1.13
C LEU A 120 -2.53 12.36 -0.13
N LEU A 121 -2.18 12.93 1.03
CA LEU A 121 -3.15 13.35 2.05
C LEU A 121 -4.13 14.38 1.47
N ASP A 122 -3.65 15.36 0.71
CA ASP A 122 -4.49 16.33 0.01
C ASP A 122 -5.44 15.65 -0.99
N TYR A 123 -4.93 14.73 -1.82
CA TYR A 123 -5.76 13.97 -2.76
C TYR A 123 -6.85 13.14 -2.05
N LEU A 124 -6.49 12.42 -0.98
CA LEU A 124 -7.43 11.57 -0.25
C LEU A 124 -8.54 12.41 0.40
N ARG A 125 -8.18 13.57 0.96
CA ARG A 125 -9.13 14.50 1.58
C ARG A 125 -10.03 15.19 0.56
N ASP A 126 -9.43 15.77 -0.49
CA ASP A 126 -10.12 16.73 -1.35
C ASP A 126 -10.83 16.06 -2.54
N ASP A 127 -10.28 14.96 -3.07
CA ASP A 127 -10.83 14.25 -4.24
C ASP A 127 -11.55 12.94 -3.86
N VAL A 128 -11.04 12.16 -2.90
CA VAL A 128 -11.63 10.86 -2.52
C VAL A 128 -12.70 11.03 -1.44
N GLY A 129 -12.51 11.95 -0.49
CA GLY A 129 -13.52 12.32 0.49
C GLY A 129 -13.76 11.28 1.59
N VAL A 130 -12.88 10.29 1.73
CA VAL A 130 -12.87 9.32 2.84
C VAL A 130 -11.50 9.25 3.50
N GLU A 131 -11.49 9.01 4.81
CA GLU A 131 -10.26 8.86 5.58
C GLU A 131 -9.62 7.49 5.28
N ILE A 132 -8.56 7.50 4.46
CA ILE A 132 -7.75 6.32 4.17
C ILE A 132 -6.40 6.51 4.87
N PRO A 133 -6.03 5.64 5.84
CA PRO A 133 -4.75 5.72 6.52
C PRO A 133 -3.56 5.68 5.57
N VAL A 134 -2.58 6.54 5.81
CA VAL A 134 -1.31 6.57 5.08
C VAL A 134 -0.17 6.23 6.03
N ILE A 135 0.57 5.17 5.70
CA ILE A 135 1.68 4.65 6.49
C ILE A 135 2.98 5.08 5.80
N ALA A 136 3.68 6.04 6.40
CA ALA A 136 4.99 6.46 5.92
C ALA A 136 6.05 5.36 6.18
N ALA A 137 6.73 4.93 5.12
CA ALA A 137 7.77 3.90 5.16
C ALA A 137 8.97 4.28 4.27
N GLY A 138 10.12 3.63 4.52
CA GLY A 138 11.37 3.91 3.82
C GLY A 138 12.07 5.18 4.33
N GLY A 139 13.24 5.02 4.97
CA GLY A 139 13.99 6.15 5.52
C GLY A 139 13.48 6.70 6.87
N ILE A 140 12.65 5.93 7.58
CA ILE A 140 12.32 6.18 8.99
C ILE A 140 13.25 5.33 9.85
N TRP A 141 14.21 5.95 10.52
CA TRP A 141 15.22 5.26 11.32
C TRP A 141 15.06 5.54 12.82
N ASP A 142 14.79 6.79 13.18
CA ASP A 142 14.72 7.21 14.57
C ASP A 142 13.45 8.02 14.91
N ARG A 143 13.38 8.48 16.17
CA ARG A 143 12.25 9.27 16.67
C ARG A 143 12.07 10.58 15.91
N ALA A 144 13.13 11.22 15.44
CA ALA A 144 13.03 12.49 14.72
C ALA A 144 12.37 12.28 13.35
N ASP A 145 12.66 11.16 12.69
CA ASP A 145 11.97 10.78 11.45
C ASP A 145 10.48 10.50 11.68
N ILE A 146 10.14 9.80 12.76
CA ILE A 146 8.75 9.54 13.15
C ILE A 146 8.00 10.84 13.43
N ASP A 147 8.57 11.72 14.26
CA ASP A 147 7.96 13.01 14.61
C ASP A 147 7.76 13.88 13.35
N ARG A 148 8.73 13.88 12.42
CA ARG A 148 8.62 14.57 11.12
C ARG A 148 7.46 14.02 10.29
N ALA A 149 7.36 12.70 10.15
CA ALA A 149 6.31 12.08 9.34
C ALA A 149 4.91 12.35 9.93
N LEU A 150 4.75 12.20 11.25
CA LEU A 150 3.48 12.47 11.94
C LEU A 150 3.06 13.94 11.86
N ALA A 151 4.01 14.88 11.78
CA ALA A 151 3.71 16.30 11.66
C ALA A 151 3.12 16.69 10.28
N LEU A 152 3.20 15.83 9.27
CA LEU A 152 2.61 16.06 7.95
C LEU A 152 1.10 15.84 7.91
N GLY A 153 0.54 15.20 8.94
CA GLY A 153 -0.86 14.78 9.02
C GLY A 153 -1.06 13.33 8.63
#